data_AF-A0AAU5LGZ1-F1
#
_entry.id   AF-A0AAU5LGZ1-F1
#
_cell.length_a   1.000
_cell.length_b   1.000
_cell.length_c   1.000
_cell.angle_alpha   90.00
_cell.angle_beta   90.00
_cell.angle_gamma   90.00
#
_symmetry.space_group_name_H-M   'P 1'
#
loop_
_entity.id
_entity.type
_entity.pdbx_description
1 polymer ?
#
loop_
_entity_poly.entity_id
_entity_poly.type
_entity_poly.pdbx_seq_one_letter_code
_entity_poly.pdbx_strand_id
1 'polypeptide(L)'
;MPALPSDTFARRLRMERERQGLSQAELARRVTEVLGVNVDKSAVARIEQQTRAIRLDEAAAMAEVLGLPIAALLSDRSAEENEALKQQYLADRVAAQRQWEQIRQEIDRLTGLIQSLSGTNEFDRDSGRG
;
A
#
# COMPACT_ATOMS: atom_id res chain seq x y z
N MET A 1 -5.69 16.97 13.88
CA MET A 1 -4.60 16.45 13.02
C MET A 1 -4.81 14.96 12.81
N PRO A 2 -4.48 14.38 11.66
CA PRO A 2 -4.45 12.92 11.51
C PRO A 2 -3.49 12.32 12.54
N ALA A 3 -3.81 11.15 13.09
CA ALA A 3 -2.96 10.47 14.06
C ALA A 3 -1.58 10.20 13.46
N LEU A 4 -0.51 10.42 14.22
CA LEU A 4 0.83 10.11 13.74
C LEU A 4 0.98 8.58 13.62
N PRO A 5 1.89 8.08 12.76
CA PRO A 5 2.16 6.65 12.65
C PRO A 5 2.54 6.00 13.99
N SER A 6 3.27 6.73 14.84
CA SER A 6 3.61 6.33 16.22
C SER A 6 2.37 6.11 17.08
N ASP A 7 1.34 6.94 16.89
CA ASP A 7 0.14 6.89 17.72
C ASP A 7 -0.71 5.67 17.36
N THR A 8 -0.81 5.41 16.05
CA THR A 8 -1.45 4.22 15.50
C THR A 8 -0.72 2.96 15.93
N PHE A 9 0.61 2.96 15.85
CA PHE A 9 1.44 1.87 16.33
C PHE A 9 1.18 1.54 17.81
N ALA A 10 1.28 2.53 18.69
CA ALA A 10 1.09 2.32 20.14
C ALA A 10 -0.30 1.76 20.47
N ARG A 11 -1.34 2.29 19.83
CA ARG A 11 -2.72 1.80 19.99
C ARG A 11 -2.88 0.36 19.50
N ARG A 12 -2.42 0.06 18.28
CA ARG A 12 -2.53 -1.27 17.67
C ARG A 12 -1.70 -2.32 18.41
N LEU A 13 -0.50 -1.95 18.85
CA LEU A 13 0.36 -2.78 19.69
C LEU A 13 -0.38 -3.22 20.95
N ARG A 14 -1.00 -2.26 21.67
CA ARG A 14 -1.76 -2.55 22.88
C ARG A 14 -2.94 -3.47 22.60
N MET A 15 -3.75 -3.15 21.58
CA MET A 15 -4.91 -3.95 21.21
C MET A 15 -4.53 -5.39 20.87
N GLU A 16 -3.48 -5.57 20.07
CA GLU A 16 -3.03 -6.90 19.66
C GLU A 16 -2.41 -7.69 20.81
N ARG A 17 -1.60 -7.02 21.66
CA ARG A 17 -1.08 -7.62 22.88
C ARG A 17 -2.21 -8.15 23.77
N GLU A 18 -3.24 -7.33 23.99
CA GLU A 18 -4.41 -7.69 24.80
C GLU A 18 -5.22 -8.80 24.14
N ARG A 19 -5.39 -8.78 22.81
CA ARG A 19 -6.05 -9.84 22.03
C ARG A 19 -5.37 -11.21 22.19
N GLN A 20 -4.05 -11.22 22.28
CA GLN A 20 -3.26 -12.44 22.51
C GLN A 20 -3.12 -12.82 24.00
N GLY A 21 -3.74 -12.06 24.92
CA GLY A 21 -3.64 -12.32 26.36
C GLY A 21 -2.26 -12.07 26.96
N LEU A 22 -1.39 -11.33 26.26
CA LEU A 22 -0.03 -11.05 26.73
C LEU A 22 -0.02 -9.89 27.73
N SER A 23 0.72 -10.05 28.82
CA SER A 23 1.01 -8.93 29.71
C SER A 23 2.10 -8.04 29.12
N GLN A 24 2.20 -6.77 29.55
CA GLN A 24 3.30 -5.89 29.15
C GLN A 24 4.68 -6.46 29.52
N ALA A 25 4.79 -7.15 30.67
CA ALA A 25 6.02 -7.81 31.08
C ALA A 25 6.37 -9.00 30.18
N GLU A 26 5.37 -9.77 29.75
CA GLU A 26 5.59 -10.90 28.86
C GLU A 26 6.00 -10.44 27.45
N LEU A 27 5.37 -9.39 26.93
CA LEU A 27 5.80 -8.77 25.67
C LEU A 27 7.24 -8.26 25.77
N ALA A 28 7.56 -7.54 26.85
CA ALA A 28 8.91 -7.01 27.10
C ALA A 28 9.97 -8.13 27.13
N ARG A 29 9.67 -9.24 27.82
CA ARG A 29 10.55 -10.43 27.88
C ARG A 29 10.81 -11.01 26.49
N ARG A 30 9.74 -11.28 25.71
CA ARG A 30 9.87 -11.85 24.36
C ARG A 30 10.58 -10.91 23.38
N VAL A 31 10.32 -9.61 23.47
CA VAL A 31 11.01 -8.61 22.63
C VAL A 31 12.49 -8.55 22.98
N THR A 32 12.85 -8.66 24.26
CA THR A 32 14.25 -8.74 24.70
C THR A 32 14.95 -9.96 24.11
N GLU A 33 14.27 -11.11 24.07
CA GLU A 33 14.79 -12.35 23.49
C GLU A 33 15.05 -12.20 21.97
N VAL A 34 14.17 -11.51 21.23
CA VAL A 34 14.32 -11.26 19.79
C VAL A 34 15.38 -10.19 19.48
N LEU A 35 15.35 -9.07 20.20
CA LEU A 35 16.20 -7.91 19.91
C LEU A 35 17.62 -8.06 20.47
N GLY A 36 17.83 -8.94 21.46
CA GLY A 36 19.10 -9.06 22.19
C GLY A 36 19.44 -7.85 23.06
N VAL A 37 18.51 -6.90 23.20
CA VAL A 37 18.63 -5.69 24.02
C VAL A 37 17.51 -5.69 25.04
N ASN A 38 17.84 -5.37 26.29
CA ASN A 38 16.87 -5.37 27.37
C ASN A 38 15.76 -4.33 27.15
N VAL A 39 14.53 -4.81 26.99
CA VAL A 39 13.30 -4.03 26.97
C VAL A 39 12.51 -4.41 28.20
N ASP A 40 12.26 -3.44 29.08
CA ASP A 40 11.51 -3.67 30.31
C ASP A 40 10.00 -3.35 30.17
N LYS A 41 9.21 -3.80 31.15
CA LYS A 41 7.77 -3.55 31.21
C LYS A 41 7.42 -2.05 31.16
N SER A 42 8.23 -1.20 31.79
CA SER A 42 8.02 0.26 31.84
C SER A 42 8.23 0.89 30.46
N ALA A 43 9.20 0.42 29.69
CA ALA A 43 9.43 0.85 28.32
C ALA A 43 8.22 0.52 27.45
N VAL A 44 7.69 -0.73 27.53
CA VAL A 44 6.47 -1.13 26.83
C VAL A 44 5.28 -0.25 27.26
N ALA A 45 5.08 -0.04 28.56
CA ALA A 45 3.99 0.79 29.06
C ALA A 45 4.07 2.25 28.56
N ARG A 46 5.26 2.84 28.54
CA ARG A 46 5.46 4.21 28.03
C ARG A 46 5.29 4.31 26.52
N ILE A 47 5.66 3.27 25.77
CA ILE A 47 5.39 3.18 24.33
C ILE A 47 3.87 3.13 24.10
N GLU A 48 3.14 2.25 24.79
CA GLU A 48 1.67 2.15 24.67
C GLU A 48 0.95 3.45 25.07
N GLN A 49 1.52 4.21 26.01
CA GLN A 49 1.02 5.51 26.45
C GLN A 49 1.51 6.68 25.59
N GLN A 50 2.34 6.43 24.58
CA GLN A 50 2.94 7.45 23.70
C GLN A 50 3.80 8.48 24.45
N THR A 51 4.27 8.15 25.66
CA THR A 51 5.16 8.99 26.46
C THR A 51 6.65 8.72 26.18
N ARG A 52 6.95 7.69 25.37
CA ARG A 52 8.27 7.39 24.84
C ARG A 52 8.17 7.07 23.36
N ALA A 53 9.02 7.70 22.55
CA ALA A 53 9.17 7.34 21.14
C ALA A 53 9.70 5.91 21.01
N ILE A 54 9.12 5.14 20.10
CA ILE A 54 9.59 3.79 19.76
C ILE A 54 10.63 3.86 18.66
N ARG A 55 11.71 3.08 18.80
CA ARG A 55 12.71 2.91 17.74
C ARG A 55 12.22 1.88 16.73
N LEU A 56 12.66 2.00 15.47
CA LEU A 56 12.24 1.08 14.41
C LEU A 56 12.57 -0.39 14.73
N ASP A 57 13.75 -0.65 15.30
CA ASP A 57 14.18 -2.01 15.69
C ASP A 57 13.26 -2.61 16.78
N GLU A 58 12.85 -1.79 17.76
CA GLU A 58 11.89 -2.19 18.79
C GLU A 58 10.53 -2.49 18.17
N ALA A 59 10.09 -1.66 17.23
CA ALA A 59 8.82 -1.84 16.52
C ALA A 59 8.81 -3.12 15.68
N ALA A 60 9.92 -3.43 14.99
CA ALA A 60 10.09 -4.65 14.21
C ALA A 60 10.07 -5.90 15.12
N ALA A 61 10.83 -5.88 16.22
CA ALA A 61 10.85 -6.99 17.17
C ALA A 61 9.48 -7.21 17.84
N MET A 62 8.75 -6.14 18.18
CA MET A 62 7.39 -6.25 18.71
C MET A 62 6.41 -6.86 17.70
N ALA A 63 6.50 -6.47 16.43
CA ALA A 63 5.68 -7.03 15.37
C ALA A 63 5.96 -8.53 15.19
N GLU A 64 7.24 -8.92 15.21
CA GLU A 64 7.68 -10.32 15.13
C GLU A 64 7.15 -11.16 16.31
N VAL A 65 7.28 -10.67 17.55
CA VAL A 65 6.75 -11.35 18.74
C VAL A 65 5.23 -11.56 18.68
N LEU A 66 4.51 -10.60 18.09
CA LEU A 66 3.07 -10.70 17.89
C LEU A 66 2.68 -11.52 16.66
N GLY A 67 3.65 -11.97 15.85
CA GLY A 67 3.41 -12.72 14.61
C GLY A 67 2.70 -11.90 13.54
N LEU A 68 2.89 -10.58 13.53
CA LEU A 68 2.25 -9.67 12.59
C LEU A 68 3.28 -8.96 11.71
N PRO A 69 2.93 -8.64 10.45
CA PRO A 69 3.71 -7.68 9.68
C PRO A 69 3.63 -6.29 10.35
N ILE A 70 4.75 -5.57 10.43
CA ILE A 70 4.80 -4.23 11.05
C ILE A 70 3.75 -3.26 10.47
N ALA A 71 3.42 -3.42 9.18
CA ALA A 71 2.38 -2.63 8.50
C ALA A 71 0.99 -2.78 9.15
N ALA A 72 0.67 -3.92 9.77
CA ALA A 72 -0.59 -4.14 10.48
C ALA A 72 -0.71 -3.31 11.77
N LEU A 73 0.43 -2.91 12.35
CA LEU A 73 0.48 -2.02 13.51
C LEU A 73 0.46 -0.54 13.10
N LEU A 74 0.81 -0.21 11.86
CA LEU A 74 0.84 1.16 11.33
C LEU A 74 -0.48 1.60 10.66
N SER A 75 -1.46 0.71 10.57
CA SER A 75 -2.75 0.98 9.93
C SER A 75 -3.89 0.59 10.85
N ASP A 76 -4.90 1.45 10.96
CA ASP A 76 -6.16 1.12 11.63
C ASP A 76 -7.03 0.18 10.81
N ARG A 77 -6.76 0.08 9.50
CA ARG A 77 -7.50 -0.81 8.62
C ARG A 77 -7.16 -2.26 8.94
N SER A 78 -8.17 -3.13 8.90
CA SER A 78 -7.94 -4.57 9.00
C SER A 78 -7.12 -5.08 7.80
N ALA A 79 -6.51 -6.26 7.93
CA ALA A 79 -5.81 -6.89 6.79
C ALA A 79 -6.78 -7.09 5.61
N GLU A 80 -8.01 -7.51 5.91
CA GLU A 80 -9.10 -7.71 4.94
C GLU A 80 -9.49 -6.42 4.24
N GLU A 81 -9.62 -5.31 4.96
CA GLU A 81 -9.92 -4.00 4.38
C GLU A 81 -8.81 -3.52 3.45
N ASN A 82 -7.54 -3.73 3.83
CA ASN A 82 -6.40 -3.39 2.99
C ASN A 82 -6.35 -4.27 1.74
N GLU A 83 -6.68 -5.56 1.85
CA GLU A 83 -6.74 -6.48 0.72
C GLU A 83 -7.89 -6.14 -0.23
N ALA A 84 -9.09 -5.87 0.30
CA ALA A 84 -10.24 -5.42 -0.49
C ALA A 84 -9.93 -4.13 -1.25
N LEU A 85 -9.28 -3.16 -0.59
CA LEU A 85 -8.87 -1.91 -1.22
C LEU A 85 -7.83 -2.14 -2.32
N LYS A 86 -6.84 -3.02 -2.10
CA LYS A 86 -5.88 -3.42 -3.13
C LYS A 86 -6.58 -4.05 -4.33
N GLN A 87 -7.53 -4.96 -4.11
CA GLN A 87 -8.30 -5.61 -5.17
C GLN A 87 -9.11 -4.60 -5.98
N GLN A 88 -9.75 -3.64 -5.31
CA GLN A 88 -10.47 -2.56 -5.97
C GLN A 88 -9.53 -1.73 -6.87
N TYR A 89 -8.37 -1.31 -6.37
CA TYR A 89 -7.41 -0.56 -7.18
C TYR A 89 -6.91 -1.36 -8.39
N LEU A 90 -6.71 -2.67 -8.24
CA LEU A 90 -6.32 -3.52 -9.37
C LEU A 90 -7.43 -3.60 -10.43
N ALA A 91 -8.69 -3.74 -10.01
CA ALA A 91 -9.83 -3.74 -10.91
C ALA A 91 -9.95 -2.40 -11.67
N ASP A 92 -9.81 -1.28 -10.98
CA ASP A 92 -9.84 0.06 -11.57
C ASP A 92 -8.72 0.25 -12.59
N ARG A 93 -7.50 -0.24 -12.28
CA ARG A 93 -6.36 -0.20 -13.21
C ARG A 93 -6.62 -1.02 -14.47
N VAL A 94 -7.22 -2.20 -14.34
CA VAL A 94 -7.56 -3.05 -15.50
C VAL A 94 -8.60 -2.35 -16.39
N ALA A 95 -9.61 -1.72 -15.79
CA ALA A 95 -10.62 -0.97 -16.52
C ALA A 95 -10.01 0.22 -17.28
N ALA A 96 -9.16 1.00 -16.61
CA ALA A 96 -8.46 2.13 -17.22
C ALA A 96 -7.53 1.68 -18.37
N GLN A 97 -6.81 0.56 -18.19
CA GLN A 97 -5.94 -0.01 -19.22
C GLN A 97 -6.73 -0.40 -20.49
N ARG A 98 -7.89 -1.05 -20.32
CA ARG A 98 -8.75 -1.41 -21.45
C ARG A 98 -9.27 -0.19 -22.20
N GLN A 99 -9.69 0.84 -21.48
CA GLN A 99 -10.13 2.10 -22.09
C GLN A 99 -9.00 2.75 -22.89
N TRP A 100 -7.79 2.77 -22.34
CA TRP A 100 -6.61 3.29 -23.03
C TRP A 100 -6.31 2.53 -24.33
N GLU A 101 -6.36 1.20 -24.28
CA GLU A 101 -6.15 0.36 -25.46
C GLU A 101 -7.20 0.59 -26.55
N GLN A 102 -8.47 0.76 -26.16
CA GLN A 102 -9.54 1.08 -27.10
C GLN A 102 -9.32 2.45 -27.78
N ILE A 103 -8.99 3.48 -26.99
CA ILE A 103 -8.69 4.81 -27.52
C ILE A 103 -7.50 4.74 -28.48
N ARG A 104 -6.46 3.99 -28.13
CA ARG A 104 -5.27 3.81 -28.96
C ARG A 104 -5.62 3.15 -30.30
N GLN A 105 -6.39 2.07 -30.28
CA GLN A 105 -6.85 1.38 -31.49
C GLN A 105 -7.66 2.29 -32.40
N GLU A 106 -8.51 3.14 -31.82
CA GLU A 106 -9.31 4.09 -32.60
C GLU A 106 -8.44 5.18 -33.24
N ILE A 107 -7.44 5.70 -32.52
CA ILE A 107 -6.45 6.63 -33.08
C ILE A 107 -5.70 5.98 -34.25
N ASP A 108 -5.26 4.73 -34.11
CA ASP A 108 -4.54 4.02 -35.17
C ASP A 108 -5.43 3.82 -36.40
N ARG A 109 -6.70 3.45 -36.19
CA ARG A 109 -7.72 3.31 -37.25
C ARG A 109 -7.95 4.63 -37.99
N LEU A 110 -8.20 5.72 -37.28
CA LEU A 110 -8.46 7.03 -37.87
C LEU A 110 -7.24 7.54 -38.63
N THR A 111 -6.03 7.33 -38.10
CA THR A 111 -4.77 7.67 -38.77
C THR A 111 -4.63 6.94 -40.10
N GLY A 112 -4.90 5.64 -40.13
CA GLY A 112 -4.89 4.85 -41.37
C GLY A 112 -5.91 5.33 -42.40
N LEU A 113 -7.12 5.70 -41.96
CA LEU A 113 -8.14 6.28 -42.84
C LEU A 113 -7.69 7.61 -43.45
N ILE A 114 -7.15 8.53 -42.64
CA ILE A 114 -6.61 9.81 -43.12
C ILE A 114 -5.51 9.57 -44.17
N GLN A 115 -4.56 8.67 -43.90
CA GLN A 115 -3.49 8.33 -44.85
C GLN A 115 -4.04 7.77 -46.16
N SER A 116 -5.05 6.90 -46.12
CA SER A 116 -5.68 6.34 -47.32
C SER A 116 -6.40 7.40 -48.16
N LEU A 117 -7.09 8.35 -47.50
CA LEU A 117 -7.76 9.47 -48.17
C LEU A 117 -6.75 10.45 -48.77
N SER A 118 -5.63 10.70 -48.08
CA SER A 118 -4.54 11.54 -48.60
C SER A 118 -3.80 10.89 -49.76
N GLY A 119 -3.51 9.59 -49.70
CA GLY A 119 -2.83 8.84 -50.78
C GLY A 119 -3.69 8.63 -52.03
N THR A 120 -5.01 8.58 -51.88
CA THR A 120 -5.94 8.53 -53.04
C THR A 120 -5.99 9.87 -53.78
N ASN A 121 -5.67 10.99 -53.11
CA ASN A 121 -5.77 12.34 -53.68
C ASN A 121 -4.56 12.73 -54.55
N GLU A 122 -3.45 11.98 -54.53
CA GLU A 122 -2.28 12.22 -55.40
C GLU A 122 -2.42 11.57 -56.78
N PHE A 123 -3.18 10.47 -56.93
CA PHE A 123 -3.38 9.81 -58.23
C PHE A 123 -4.40 10.50 -59.13
N ASP A 124 -5.30 11.34 -58.59
CA ASP A 124 -6.38 11.98 -59.36
C ASP A 124 -6.02 13.37 -59.91
N ARG A 125 -4.84 13.93 -59.55
CA ARG A 125 -4.41 15.26 -60.01
C ARG A 125 -3.59 15.27 -61.30
N ASP A 126 -3.12 14.11 -61.77
CA ASP A 126 -2.27 14.02 -62.98
C ASP A 126 -3.05 13.56 -64.24
N SER A 127 -4.34 13.22 -64.11
CA SER A 127 -5.21 12.77 -65.21
C SER A 127 -5.91 13.91 -65.98
N GLY A 128 -5.65 15.18 -65.61
CA GLY A 128 -6.41 16.36 -66.05
C GLY A 128 -5.68 17.36 -66.94
N ARG A 129 -4.57 16.99 -67.60
CA ARG A 129 -3.96 17.79 -68.68
C ARG A 129 -3.87 16.97 -69.97
N GLY A 130 -5.02 16.83 -70.63
CA GLY A 130 -5.11 16.54 -72.07
C GLY A 130 -5.32 17.84 -72.83
#